data_AF-A0AAU1TWR7-F1
#
_entry.id   AF-A0AAU1TWR7-F1
#
_cell.length_a   1.000
_cell.length_b   1.000
_cell.length_c   1.000
_cell.angle_alpha   90.00
_cell.angle_beta   90.00
_cell.angle_gamma   90.00
#
_symmetry.space_group_name_H-M   'P 1'
#
loop_
_entity.id
_entity.type
_entity.pdbx_description
1 polymer ?
#
loop_
_entity_poly.entity_id
_entity_poly.type
_entity_poly.pdbx_seq_one_letter_code
_entity_poly.pdbx_strand_id
1 'polypeptide(L)'
;MITAVERVRAAYARIAQVDRTEVWICLRPQADAEADAAAIDAKVAAGGRLPLAGTVFSVKGNIDVAGLATSAGCPSYAYEPDADAPVVARLKAAGAVVLGTTNLDQFATGLVGTRSPYGAVRNAVDPQYVSGGSSSGSAVSVALGIADLALGTDTAGSGRVPAAFNGIVGLKPTIGLVPTEGVVPACASLDCVTVFARTLPEAELALSCMAAPSGRDLPPLEQRGPGPWRIAVPERGQLGDLDKGWAEAFDAAAARLADAGAELLPVDLAPFTEAAAMLYEGAFVAERYTAVGAFIDAHKDSADLDPTVAGIICAARDIPARRLYADQAKLASLRSRALASLGDADALLLPTAPGHPTIAEVATDPLGANARLGRFTNSTNLFDLAAVAVPAGEVNGLPFGVMLVGRAFTDQRLARIAAALTAPPLRLAVVGAHLSGQPLNGQLLALGARLVRTTTTAPAYRLYALDTTPPKPGLVRTREGGGAIEAEVWQLPAEGLGALLATLPRPMALGSVELADGSLVPGFLCEPEAIESAHDITSYGGWRAYVASARRGAGV
;
A
#
# COMPACT_ATOMS: atom_id res chain seq x y z
N MET A 1 16.65 -19.80 -9.04
CA MET A 1 16.35 -18.59 -8.25
C MET A 1 17.00 -17.45 -9.01
N ILE A 2 16.30 -16.33 -9.24
CA ILE A 2 16.92 -15.17 -9.91
C ILE A 2 17.98 -14.60 -8.96
N THR A 3 19.20 -14.41 -9.46
CA THR A 3 20.35 -13.86 -8.72
C THR A 3 20.22 -12.35 -8.52
N ALA A 4 20.90 -11.79 -7.52
CA ALA A 4 20.91 -10.34 -7.31
C ALA A 4 21.49 -9.60 -8.53
N VAL A 5 22.50 -10.16 -9.20
CA VAL A 5 23.07 -9.57 -10.43
C VAL A 5 22.02 -9.51 -11.55
N GLU A 6 21.23 -10.57 -11.75
CA GLU A 6 20.14 -10.57 -12.73
C GLU A 6 19.07 -9.53 -12.40
N ARG A 7 18.78 -9.29 -11.11
CA ARG A 7 17.83 -8.26 -10.65
C ARG A 7 18.35 -6.85 -10.94
N VAL A 8 19.63 -6.58 -10.70
CA VAL A 8 20.26 -5.30 -11.07
C VAL A 8 20.20 -5.08 -12.59
N ARG A 9 20.58 -6.08 -13.40
CA ARG A 9 20.50 -5.98 -14.86
C ARG A 9 19.10 -5.69 -15.36
N ALA A 10 18.10 -6.36 -14.80
CA ALA A 10 16.69 -6.12 -15.12
C ALA A 10 16.28 -4.67 -14.77
N ALA A 11 16.73 -4.14 -13.64
CA ALA A 11 16.44 -2.76 -13.24
C ALA A 11 17.08 -1.74 -14.20
N TYR A 12 18.34 -1.89 -14.57
CA TYR A 12 19.01 -0.97 -15.51
C TYR A 12 18.44 -1.07 -16.94
N ALA A 13 18.07 -2.28 -17.39
CA ALA A 13 17.34 -2.44 -18.64
C ALA A 13 15.97 -1.73 -18.59
N ARG A 14 15.26 -1.81 -17.46
CA ARG A 14 13.99 -1.11 -17.26
C ARG A 14 14.17 0.40 -17.24
N ILE A 15 15.21 0.92 -16.60
CA ILE A 15 15.57 2.36 -16.61
C ILE A 15 15.72 2.86 -18.04
N ALA A 16 16.50 2.15 -18.86
CA ALA A 16 16.70 2.49 -20.27
C ALA A 16 15.40 2.40 -21.09
N GLN A 17 14.53 1.44 -20.77
CA GLN A 17 13.26 1.24 -21.48
C GLN A 17 12.24 2.35 -21.18
N VAL A 18 12.12 2.79 -19.92
CA VAL A 18 11.13 3.81 -19.55
C VAL A 18 11.59 5.22 -19.86
N ASP A 19 12.91 5.47 -19.89
CA ASP A 19 13.52 6.75 -20.22
C ASP A 19 12.93 7.94 -19.43
N ARG A 20 12.95 7.79 -18.09
CA ARG A 20 12.42 8.76 -17.12
C ARG A 20 13.56 9.35 -16.31
N THR A 21 14.43 10.11 -16.94
CA THR A 21 15.64 10.68 -16.31
C THR A 21 15.31 11.57 -15.11
N GLU A 22 14.15 12.24 -15.12
CA GLU A 22 13.72 13.12 -14.03
C GLU A 22 13.45 12.38 -12.70
N VAL A 23 13.37 11.05 -12.70
CA VAL A 23 13.20 10.22 -11.49
C VAL A 23 14.45 10.27 -10.61
N TRP A 24 15.63 10.52 -11.18
CA TRP A 24 16.92 10.38 -10.52
C TRP A 24 17.62 11.71 -10.33
N ILE A 25 18.24 11.90 -9.16
CA ILE A 25 19.26 12.93 -8.96
C ILE A 25 20.63 12.35 -9.31
N CYS A 26 20.93 11.16 -8.77
CA CYS A 26 22.15 10.44 -9.08
C CYS A 26 21.83 8.96 -9.25
N LEU A 27 22.10 8.41 -10.44
CA LEU A 27 22.04 6.98 -10.69
C LEU A 27 23.48 6.42 -10.61
N ARG A 28 23.66 5.29 -9.92
CA ARG A 28 24.98 4.65 -9.85
C ARG A 28 25.38 4.11 -11.24
N PRO A 29 26.69 3.97 -11.52
CA PRO A 29 27.13 3.15 -12.63
C PRO A 29 26.64 1.70 -12.46
N GLN A 30 26.11 1.10 -13.52
CA GLN A 30 25.59 -0.28 -13.48
C GLN A 30 26.63 -1.27 -12.96
N ALA A 31 27.90 -1.10 -13.34
CA ALA A 31 28.99 -1.98 -12.90
C ALA A 31 29.16 -2.00 -11.37
N ASP A 32 28.98 -0.87 -10.70
CA ASP A 32 29.12 -0.77 -9.24
C ASP A 32 27.95 -1.46 -8.54
N ALA A 33 26.74 -1.30 -9.06
CA ALA A 33 25.56 -2.00 -8.54
C ALA A 33 25.66 -3.52 -8.78
N GLU A 34 26.20 -3.96 -9.92
CA GLU A 34 26.46 -5.38 -10.20
C GLU A 34 27.54 -5.96 -9.28
N ALA A 35 28.56 -5.19 -8.91
CA ALA A 35 29.60 -5.63 -7.98
C ALA A 35 29.02 -5.89 -6.57
N ASP A 36 28.18 -4.99 -6.05
CA ASP A 36 27.48 -5.20 -4.78
C ASP A 36 26.57 -6.44 -4.83
N ALA A 37 25.84 -6.59 -5.94
CA ALA A 37 24.95 -7.72 -6.15
C ALA A 37 25.71 -9.05 -6.20
N ALA A 38 26.85 -9.10 -6.87
CA ALA A 38 27.70 -10.30 -6.92
C ALA A 38 28.22 -10.68 -5.53
N ALA A 39 28.54 -9.70 -4.68
CA ALA A 39 28.93 -9.95 -3.29
C ALA A 39 27.78 -10.54 -2.45
N ILE A 40 26.53 -10.12 -2.71
CA ILE A 40 25.33 -10.69 -2.08
C ILE A 40 25.11 -12.14 -2.56
N ASP A 41 25.19 -12.38 -3.87
CA ASP A 41 25.04 -13.72 -4.45
C ASP A 41 26.07 -14.69 -3.89
N ALA A 42 27.33 -14.26 -3.72
CA ALA A 42 28.38 -15.06 -3.09
C ALA A 42 28.05 -15.41 -1.62
N LYS A 43 27.52 -14.46 -0.84
CA LYS A 43 27.09 -14.72 0.55
C LYS A 43 25.94 -15.72 0.61
N VAL A 44 24.97 -15.61 -0.29
CA VAL A 44 23.84 -16.55 -0.37
C VAL A 44 24.32 -17.94 -0.79
N ALA A 45 25.21 -18.04 -1.78
CA ALA A 45 25.80 -19.30 -2.21
C ALA A 45 26.62 -19.99 -1.10
N ALA A 46 27.24 -19.20 -0.22
CA ALA A 46 27.93 -19.71 0.98
C ALA A 46 26.98 -20.10 2.14
N GLY A 47 25.65 -20.04 1.93
CA GLY A 47 24.65 -20.41 2.93
C GLY A 47 24.15 -19.25 3.81
N GLY A 48 24.54 -18.02 3.52
CA GLY A 48 24.05 -16.83 4.20
C GLY A 48 22.56 -16.60 3.96
N ARG A 49 21.82 -16.22 5.00
CA ARG A 49 20.38 -15.93 4.93
C ARG A 49 20.16 -14.42 5.06
N LEU A 50 19.94 -13.77 3.93
CA LEU A 50 19.74 -12.33 3.82
C LEU A 50 18.28 -12.07 3.42
N PRO A 51 17.46 -11.40 4.26
CA PRO A 51 16.02 -11.25 4.03
C PRO A 51 15.65 -10.52 2.73
N LEU A 52 16.55 -9.66 2.23
CA LEU A 52 16.34 -8.84 1.03
C LEU A 52 17.33 -9.20 -0.09
N ALA A 53 17.96 -10.38 -0.05
CA ALA A 53 18.80 -10.82 -1.18
C ALA A 53 17.99 -10.86 -2.47
N GLY A 54 18.51 -10.23 -3.52
CA GLY A 54 17.82 -10.09 -4.81
C GLY A 54 16.87 -8.89 -4.89
N THR A 55 16.78 -8.06 -3.85
CA THR A 55 15.98 -6.84 -3.86
C THR A 55 16.84 -5.65 -4.32
N VAL A 56 16.33 -4.90 -5.30
CA VAL A 56 16.91 -3.59 -5.70
C VAL A 56 16.06 -2.45 -5.15
N PHE A 57 16.69 -1.39 -4.66
CA PHE A 57 15.96 -0.26 -4.10
C PHE A 57 16.56 1.10 -4.45
N SER A 58 15.72 2.12 -4.42
CA SER A 58 16.12 3.52 -4.62
C SER A 58 15.91 4.35 -3.36
N VAL A 59 16.70 5.40 -3.16
CA VAL A 59 16.70 6.19 -1.92
C VAL A 59 16.40 7.64 -2.24
N LYS A 60 15.45 8.28 -1.55
CA LYS A 60 15.18 9.71 -1.76
C LYS A 60 16.43 10.56 -1.57
N GLY A 61 16.68 11.53 -2.46
CA GLY A 61 17.90 12.35 -2.48
C GLY A 61 18.11 13.32 -1.31
N ASN A 62 17.32 13.19 -0.23
CA ASN A 62 17.54 13.82 1.06
C ASN A 62 17.96 12.83 2.16
N ILE A 63 18.25 11.58 1.81
CA ILE A 63 18.72 10.52 2.72
C ILE A 63 20.11 10.09 2.27
N ASP A 64 21.05 10.06 3.20
CA ASP A 64 22.46 9.78 2.96
C ASP A 64 22.70 8.36 2.45
N VAL A 65 23.46 8.28 1.36
CA VAL A 65 23.99 7.04 0.80
C VAL A 65 25.48 7.27 0.55
N ALA A 66 26.35 6.53 1.23
CA ALA A 66 27.78 6.64 1.04
C ALA A 66 28.16 6.44 -0.44
N GLY A 67 28.94 7.38 -0.98
CA GLY A 67 29.35 7.40 -2.39
C GLY A 67 28.36 8.06 -3.35
N LEU A 68 27.24 8.61 -2.88
CA LEU A 68 26.32 9.43 -3.67
C LEU A 68 26.04 10.76 -2.96
N ALA A 69 26.01 11.86 -3.72
CA ALA A 69 25.73 13.17 -3.13
C ALA A 69 24.29 13.27 -2.62
N THR A 70 24.12 13.83 -1.41
CA THR A 70 22.83 14.22 -0.84
C THR A 70 22.59 15.70 -1.18
N SER A 71 21.56 15.99 -1.97
CA SER A 71 21.28 17.37 -2.42
C SER A 71 19.94 17.92 -1.95
N ALA A 72 19.06 17.07 -1.42
CA ALA A 72 17.69 17.43 -1.06
C ALA A 72 16.93 18.18 -2.19
N GLY A 73 17.25 17.90 -3.45
CA GLY A 73 16.64 18.56 -4.61
C GLY A 73 17.18 19.97 -4.86
N CYS A 74 18.35 20.32 -4.32
CA CYS A 74 19.02 21.61 -4.55
C CYS A 74 20.50 21.37 -4.92
N PRO A 75 20.93 21.58 -6.18
CA PRO A 75 22.31 21.36 -6.60
C PRO A 75 23.35 22.08 -5.73
N SER A 76 23.14 23.36 -5.41
CA SER A 76 24.06 24.12 -4.54
C SER A 76 24.09 23.69 -3.07
N TYR A 77 23.16 22.84 -2.62
CA TYR A 77 23.16 22.28 -1.26
C TYR A 77 23.94 20.96 -1.17
N ALA A 78 24.33 20.38 -2.31
CA ALA A 78 24.87 19.03 -2.36
C ALA A 78 26.13 18.85 -1.49
N TYR A 79 26.17 17.74 -0.74
CA TYR A 79 27.35 17.27 -0.02
C TYR A 79 27.53 15.76 -0.21
N GLU A 80 28.76 15.28 0.00
CA GLU A 80 29.05 13.84 0.01
C GLU A 80 29.00 13.32 1.45
N PRO A 81 28.11 12.38 1.79
CA PRO A 81 28.03 11.84 3.13
C PRO A 81 29.16 10.84 3.41
N ASP A 82 29.75 10.91 4.60
CA ASP A 82 30.82 10.00 5.06
C ASP A 82 30.35 8.55 5.24
N ALA A 83 29.05 8.35 5.49
CA ALA A 83 28.45 7.05 5.77
C ALA A 83 27.01 6.98 5.25
N ASP A 84 26.50 5.75 5.07
CA ASP A 84 25.09 5.52 4.82
C ASP A 84 24.24 5.98 6.02
N ALA A 85 23.07 6.56 5.74
CA ALA A 85 22.04 6.72 6.77
C ALA A 85 21.74 5.34 7.41
N PRO A 86 21.47 5.24 8.73
CA PRO A 86 21.31 3.95 9.38
C PRO A 86 20.18 3.08 8.79
N VAL A 87 19.14 3.69 8.21
CA VAL A 87 18.09 2.98 7.47
C VAL A 87 18.61 2.36 6.17
N VAL A 88 19.46 3.06 5.42
CA VAL A 88 20.10 2.56 4.19
C VAL A 88 21.09 1.44 4.53
N ALA A 89 21.95 1.67 5.52
CA ALA A 89 22.93 0.68 5.97
C ALA A 89 22.28 -0.66 6.37
N ARG A 90 21.15 -0.59 7.09
CA ARG A 90 20.39 -1.79 7.48
C ARG A 90 19.79 -2.54 6.29
N LEU A 91 19.24 -1.84 5.30
CA LEU A 91 18.72 -2.48 4.09
C LEU A 91 19.84 -3.13 3.25
N LYS A 92 20.99 -2.45 3.10
CA LYS A 92 22.18 -3.04 2.46
C LYS A 92 22.67 -4.28 3.21
N ALA A 93 22.73 -4.22 4.55
CA ALA A 93 23.12 -5.35 5.39
C ALA A 93 22.14 -6.54 5.28
N ALA A 94 20.84 -6.27 5.06
CA ALA A 94 19.82 -7.28 4.80
C ALA A 94 19.88 -7.88 3.38
N GLY A 95 20.79 -7.40 2.52
CA GLY A 95 21.05 -7.95 1.18
C GLY A 95 20.43 -7.16 0.01
N ALA A 96 19.89 -5.96 0.26
CA ALA A 96 19.35 -5.11 -0.81
C ALA A 96 20.44 -4.29 -1.53
N VAL A 97 20.28 -4.05 -2.82
CA VAL A 97 21.21 -3.26 -3.65
C VAL A 97 20.63 -1.88 -3.95
N VAL A 98 21.37 -0.81 -3.61
CA VAL A 98 20.97 0.55 -3.95
C VAL A 98 21.24 0.84 -5.43
N LEU A 99 20.24 1.36 -6.14
CA LEU A 99 20.38 1.82 -7.53
C LEU A 99 20.89 3.26 -7.63
N GLY A 100 20.43 4.14 -6.75
CA GLY A 100 20.76 5.57 -6.80
C GLY A 100 19.88 6.41 -5.89
N THR A 101 20.10 7.73 -5.91
CA THR A 101 19.27 8.72 -5.23
C THR A 101 18.19 9.29 -6.16
N THR A 102 16.95 9.33 -5.67
CA THR A 102 15.77 9.77 -6.44
C THR A 102 15.43 11.23 -6.20
N ASN A 103 14.81 11.84 -7.21
CA ASN A 103 14.33 13.21 -7.19
C ASN A 103 13.19 13.41 -6.18
N LEU A 104 13.03 14.66 -5.73
CA LEU A 104 12.07 15.09 -4.72
C LEU A 104 11.65 16.55 -4.92
N ASP A 105 10.51 16.96 -4.36
CA ASP A 105 10.28 18.40 -4.12
C ASP A 105 11.38 18.92 -3.18
N GLN A 106 11.99 20.05 -3.53
CA GLN A 106 13.17 20.59 -2.89
C GLN A 106 12.98 20.76 -1.36
N PHE A 107 14.01 20.36 -0.61
CA PHE A 107 14.02 20.28 0.86
C PHE A 107 12.81 19.53 1.44
N ALA A 108 12.29 18.54 0.71
CA ALA A 108 11.08 17.81 1.03
C ALA A 108 9.87 18.72 1.33
N THR A 109 9.74 19.82 0.59
CA THR A 109 8.69 20.85 0.77
C THR A 109 7.67 20.80 -0.36
N GLY A 110 6.81 19.79 -0.33
CA GLY A 110 5.70 19.66 -1.27
C GLY A 110 5.01 18.31 -1.22
N LEU A 111 3.83 18.26 -1.85
CA LEU A 111 3.01 17.07 -2.07
C LEU A 111 2.76 16.85 -3.57
N VAL A 112 3.46 17.57 -4.45
CA VAL A 112 3.20 17.59 -5.90
C VAL A 112 4.28 16.88 -6.71
N GLY A 113 5.56 16.96 -6.34
CA GLY A 113 6.66 16.35 -7.10
C GLY A 113 7.18 17.21 -8.27
N THR A 114 6.76 18.47 -8.35
CA THR A 114 7.10 19.41 -9.43
C THR A 114 8.10 20.50 -9.01
N ARG A 115 8.46 20.60 -7.73
CA ARG A 115 9.29 21.69 -7.16
C ARG A 115 10.75 21.28 -7.10
N SER A 116 11.32 20.92 -8.25
CA SER A 116 12.71 20.45 -8.34
C SER A 116 13.40 21.01 -9.58
N PRO A 117 14.62 21.56 -9.45
CA PRO A 117 15.43 21.98 -10.60
C PRO A 117 15.89 20.79 -11.46
N TYR A 118 15.81 19.56 -10.94
CA TYR A 118 16.06 18.32 -11.71
C TYR A 118 14.88 17.92 -12.62
N GLY A 119 13.80 18.72 -12.62
CA GLY A 119 12.60 18.51 -13.42
C GLY A 119 11.42 17.97 -12.62
N ALA A 120 10.22 18.27 -13.11
CA ALA A 120 8.98 17.77 -12.54
C ALA A 120 8.83 16.27 -12.80
N VAL A 121 8.66 15.48 -11.74
CA VAL A 121 8.46 14.03 -11.87
C VAL A 121 7.02 13.76 -12.29
N ARG A 122 6.85 13.20 -13.48
CA ARG A 122 5.53 12.88 -14.03
C ARG A 122 5.01 11.57 -13.43
N ASN A 123 3.70 11.40 -13.34
CA ASN A 123 3.08 10.16 -12.87
C ASN A 123 3.50 8.93 -13.70
N ALA A 124 3.47 7.75 -13.09
CA ALA A 124 3.88 6.49 -13.72
C ALA A 124 2.85 5.93 -14.73
N VAL A 125 1.56 6.27 -14.56
CA VAL A 125 0.45 5.82 -15.41
C VAL A 125 0.16 6.84 -16.51
N ASP A 126 -0.06 8.10 -16.15
CA ASP A 126 -0.31 9.19 -17.10
C ASP A 126 0.65 10.37 -16.89
N PRO A 127 1.64 10.58 -17.79
CA PRO A 127 2.62 11.64 -17.65
C PRO A 127 2.10 13.08 -17.66
N GLN A 128 0.82 13.33 -17.96
CA GLN A 128 0.20 14.66 -17.81
C GLN A 128 -0.07 15.02 -16.34
N TYR A 129 -0.16 14.00 -15.47
CA TYR A 129 -0.45 14.14 -14.06
C TYR A 129 0.80 14.23 -13.20
N VAL A 130 0.67 14.88 -12.05
CA VAL A 130 1.76 14.94 -11.08
C VAL A 130 2.02 13.55 -10.48
N SER A 131 3.28 13.22 -10.19
CA SER A 131 3.60 11.98 -9.46
C SER A 131 3.11 12.00 -8.01
N GLY A 132 2.84 13.20 -7.48
CA GLY A 132 2.78 13.42 -6.04
C GLY A 132 4.19 13.58 -5.47
N GLY A 133 4.29 14.28 -4.35
CA GLY A 133 5.55 14.60 -3.69
C GLY A 133 5.47 14.49 -2.18
N SER A 134 6.54 14.80 -1.45
CA SER A 134 7.84 15.20 -1.98
C SER A 134 8.68 13.99 -2.41
N SER A 135 8.33 12.76 -2.05
CA SER A 135 9.09 11.54 -2.43
C SER A 135 8.76 11.06 -3.85
N SER A 136 8.80 11.97 -4.81
CA SER A 136 8.28 11.77 -6.16
C SER A 136 9.04 10.69 -6.94
N GLY A 137 10.36 10.81 -7.06
CA GLY A 137 11.18 9.83 -7.78
C GLY A 137 11.13 8.45 -7.12
N SER A 138 11.09 8.38 -5.78
CA SER A 138 10.96 7.11 -5.05
C SER A 138 9.67 6.36 -5.37
N ALA A 139 8.54 7.06 -5.47
CA ALA A 139 7.27 6.41 -5.81
C ALA A 139 7.25 5.95 -7.27
N VAL A 140 7.71 6.81 -8.19
CA VAL A 140 7.70 6.50 -9.63
C VAL A 140 8.69 5.37 -9.98
N SER A 141 9.85 5.27 -9.32
CA SER A 141 10.80 4.17 -9.54
C SER A 141 10.18 2.80 -9.21
N VAL A 142 9.41 2.71 -8.13
CA VAL A 142 8.69 1.48 -7.74
C VAL A 142 7.54 1.18 -8.69
N ALA A 143 6.71 2.20 -8.99
CA ALA A 143 5.52 2.03 -9.82
C ALA A 143 5.85 1.65 -11.28
N LEU A 144 6.95 2.15 -11.82
CA LEU A 144 7.43 1.76 -13.15
C LEU A 144 8.11 0.37 -13.17
N GLY A 145 8.25 -0.29 -12.02
CA GLY A 145 8.89 -1.59 -11.90
C GLY A 145 10.42 -1.54 -12.05
N ILE A 146 11.04 -0.37 -11.84
CA ILE A 146 12.51 -0.25 -11.83
C ILE A 146 13.06 -0.79 -10.51
N ALA A 147 12.52 -0.31 -9.39
CA ALA A 147 12.90 -0.71 -8.06
C ALA A 147 11.84 -1.64 -7.45
N ASP A 148 12.24 -2.53 -6.56
CA ASP A 148 11.33 -3.36 -5.76
C ASP A 148 10.82 -2.58 -4.54
N LEU A 149 11.70 -1.77 -3.97
CA LEU A 149 11.43 -0.90 -2.82
C LEU A 149 11.99 0.50 -3.08
N ALA A 150 11.44 1.51 -2.41
CA ALA A 150 12.11 2.79 -2.32
C ALA A 150 11.94 3.43 -0.94
N LEU A 151 12.97 4.14 -0.51
CA LEU A 151 12.88 4.99 0.67
C LEU A 151 12.34 6.37 0.28
N GLY A 152 11.41 6.88 1.09
CA GLY A 152 10.94 8.25 1.06
C GLY A 152 11.09 8.91 2.42
N THR A 153 10.58 10.12 2.53
CA THR A 153 10.33 10.76 3.83
C THR A 153 8.91 11.29 3.87
N ASP A 154 8.34 11.41 5.06
CA ASP A 154 6.98 11.91 5.28
C ASP A 154 6.89 12.73 6.56
N THR A 155 6.69 14.03 6.40
CA THR A 155 6.26 14.96 7.44
C THR A 155 4.74 15.15 7.43
N ALA A 156 4.17 15.24 6.23
CA ALA A 156 2.85 15.80 5.97
C ALA A 156 2.05 15.02 4.91
N GLY A 157 2.59 13.93 4.36
CA GLY A 157 1.96 13.17 3.27
C GLY A 157 2.93 12.65 2.23
N SER A 158 4.22 12.99 2.33
CA SER A 158 5.22 12.71 1.30
C SER A 158 5.57 11.23 1.08
N GLY A 159 5.13 10.34 1.97
CA GLY A 159 5.21 8.88 1.83
C GLY A 159 3.87 8.25 1.45
N ARG A 160 2.81 9.04 1.33
CA ARG A 160 1.41 8.59 1.19
C ARG A 160 0.77 9.07 -0.10
N VAL A 161 0.80 10.38 -0.37
CA VAL A 161 0.25 10.97 -1.61
C VAL A 161 0.89 10.36 -2.86
N PRO A 162 2.23 10.23 -2.97
CA PRO A 162 2.84 9.60 -4.13
C PRO A 162 2.47 8.12 -4.27
N ALA A 163 2.23 7.41 -3.16
CA ALA A 163 1.80 6.00 -3.21
C ALA A 163 0.43 5.86 -3.86
N ALA A 164 -0.53 6.68 -3.42
CA ALA A 164 -1.89 6.67 -3.96
C ALA A 164 -1.93 6.98 -5.47
N PHE A 165 -1.23 8.03 -5.90
CA PHE A 165 -1.24 8.46 -7.31
C PHE A 165 -0.58 7.46 -8.26
N ASN A 166 0.35 6.64 -7.77
CA ASN A 166 1.08 5.68 -8.60
C ASN A 166 0.61 4.23 -8.39
N GLY A 167 -0.46 4.00 -7.62
CA GLY A 167 -1.03 2.66 -7.44
C GLY A 167 -0.11 1.70 -6.69
N ILE A 168 0.66 2.20 -5.72
CA ILE A 168 1.59 1.41 -4.91
C ILE A 168 1.33 1.59 -3.41
N VAL A 169 2.00 0.79 -2.58
CA VAL A 169 1.92 0.87 -1.13
C VAL A 169 2.88 1.92 -0.60
N GLY A 170 2.44 2.69 0.39
CA GLY A 170 3.26 3.63 1.16
C GLY A 170 3.12 3.41 2.67
N LEU A 171 4.20 3.02 3.34
CA LEU A 171 4.24 2.89 4.80
C LEU A 171 4.86 4.13 5.42
N LYS A 172 4.07 4.83 6.23
CA LYS A 172 4.54 5.91 7.10
C LYS A 172 4.59 5.38 8.53
N PRO A 173 5.77 5.01 9.04
CA PRO A 173 5.87 4.39 10.34
C PRO A 173 5.57 5.38 11.46
N THR A 174 5.30 4.85 12.65
CA THR A 174 5.31 5.62 13.90
C THR A 174 6.57 6.49 14.01
N ILE A 175 6.41 7.73 14.48
CA ILE A 175 7.53 8.65 14.69
C ILE A 175 8.53 8.01 15.65
N GLY A 176 9.80 7.93 15.23
CA GLY A 176 10.88 7.32 16.02
C GLY A 176 10.96 5.79 15.97
N LEU A 177 10.11 5.10 15.20
CA LEU A 177 10.24 3.65 14.98
C LEU A 177 11.46 3.30 14.13
N VAL A 178 11.79 4.16 13.17
CA VAL A 178 12.99 4.08 12.36
C VAL A 178 13.84 5.33 12.58
N PRO A 179 15.19 5.20 12.53
CA PRO A 179 16.09 6.33 12.68
C PRO A 179 15.95 7.35 11.54
N THR A 180 16.19 8.63 11.85
CA THR A 180 16.23 9.73 10.89
C THR A 180 17.63 10.35 10.77
N GLU A 181 18.64 9.77 11.43
CA GLU A 181 20.04 10.15 11.24
C GLU A 181 20.44 9.97 9.77
N GLY A 182 21.22 10.92 9.24
CA GLY A 182 21.57 10.96 7.82
C GLY A 182 20.42 11.37 6.90
N VAL A 183 19.37 12.01 7.42
CA VAL A 183 18.30 12.62 6.61
C VAL A 183 18.39 14.13 6.74
N VAL A 184 18.42 14.85 5.61
CA VAL A 184 18.27 16.32 5.60
C VAL A 184 16.84 16.64 6.06
N PRO A 185 16.66 17.27 7.23
CA PRO A 185 15.35 17.39 7.84
C PRO A 185 14.47 18.41 7.12
N ALA A 186 13.16 18.16 7.12
CA ALA A 186 12.14 19.12 6.76
C ALA A 186 11.54 19.74 8.04
N CYS A 187 10.91 18.91 8.87
CA CYS A 187 10.50 19.28 10.22
C CYS A 187 10.99 18.17 11.14
N ALA A 188 12.18 18.34 11.73
CA ALA A 188 12.89 17.27 12.41
C ALA A 188 12.05 16.59 13.50
N SER A 189 11.20 17.32 14.22
CA SER A 189 10.34 16.75 15.27
C SER A 189 9.19 15.87 14.74
N LEU A 190 8.86 15.99 13.45
CA LEU A 190 7.74 15.32 12.79
C LEU A 190 8.18 14.31 11.72
N ASP A 191 9.45 14.32 11.29
CA ASP A 191 9.88 13.57 10.13
C ASP A 191 9.91 12.05 10.37
N CYS A 192 9.54 11.29 9.34
CA CYS A 192 9.66 9.84 9.28
C CYS A 192 10.32 9.45 7.97
N VAL A 193 11.25 8.49 8.00
CA VAL A 193 11.63 7.74 6.78
C VAL A 193 10.49 6.78 6.45
N THR A 194 10.10 6.71 5.18
CA THR A 194 8.99 5.88 4.70
C THR A 194 9.45 4.84 3.69
N VAL A 195 8.60 3.85 3.45
CA VAL A 195 8.83 2.79 2.47
C VAL A 195 7.74 2.82 1.41
N PHE A 196 8.15 2.77 0.14
CA PHE A 196 7.29 2.42 -0.98
C PHE A 196 7.59 1.00 -1.47
N ALA A 197 6.55 0.24 -1.81
CA ALA A 197 6.67 -1.07 -2.46
C ALA A 197 5.43 -1.35 -3.32
N ARG A 198 5.51 -2.35 -4.21
CA ARG A 198 4.34 -2.78 -5.00
C ARG A 198 3.33 -3.55 -4.16
N THR A 199 3.80 -4.27 -3.14
CA THR A 199 2.94 -5.04 -2.24
C THR A 199 3.18 -4.68 -0.78
N LEU A 200 2.15 -4.88 0.04
CA LEU A 200 2.21 -4.61 1.46
C LEU A 200 3.25 -5.48 2.21
N PRO A 201 3.35 -6.80 1.94
CA PRO A 201 4.37 -7.63 2.59
C PRO A 201 5.81 -7.21 2.28
N GLU A 202 6.09 -6.74 1.06
CA GLU A 202 7.41 -6.21 0.69
C GLU A 202 7.74 -4.95 1.50
N ALA A 203 6.77 -4.05 1.66
CA ALA A 203 6.94 -2.84 2.46
C ALA A 203 7.15 -3.16 3.94
N GLU A 204 6.38 -4.09 4.51
CA GLU A 204 6.52 -4.52 5.91
C GLU A 204 7.88 -5.16 6.17
N LEU A 205 8.36 -6.00 5.25
CA LEU A 205 9.68 -6.63 5.36
C LEU A 205 10.80 -5.57 5.39
N ALA A 206 10.74 -4.58 4.50
CA ALA A 206 11.70 -3.49 4.46
C ALA A 206 11.66 -2.65 5.75
N LEU A 207 10.46 -2.27 6.21
CA LEU A 207 10.29 -1.53 7.46
C LEU A 207 10.85 -2.31 8.66
N SER A 208 10.63 -3.63 8.73
CA SER A 208 11.16 -4.48 9.80
C SER A 208 12.70 -4.52 9.81
N CYS A 209 13.34 -4.42 8.64
CA CYS A 209 14.80 -4.35 8.54
C CYS A 209 15.33 -2.98 8.96
N MET A 210 14.56 -1.90 8.77
CA MET A 210 14.95 -0.53 9.13
C MET A 210 14.72 -0.20 10.60
N ALA A 211 13.74 -0.84 11.23
CA ALA A 211 13.32 -0.56 12.60
C ALA A 211 14.48 -0.70 13.60
N ALA A 212 14.48 0.19 14.58
CA ALA A 212 15.40 0.17 15.71
C ALA A 212 14.59 0.26 17.01
N PRO A 213 15.13 -0.19 18.15
CA PRO A 213 14.51 0.09 19.44
C PRO A 213 14.19 1.59 19.57
N SER A 214 12.94 1.91 19.91
CA SER A 214 12.52 3.29 20.12
C SER A 214 13.35 3.93 21.23
N GLY A 215 13.98 5.06 20.93
CA GLY A 215 14.67 5.88 21.94
C GLY A 215 13.71 6.65 22.87
N ARG A 216 12.40 6.64 22.57
CA ARG A 216 11.34 7.22 23.40
C ARG A 216 10.51 6.15 24.10
N ASP A 217 9.94 6.52 25.24
CA ASP A 217 9.01 5.65 25.97
C ASP A 217 7.86 5.22 25.07
N LEU A 218 7.56 3.92 25.10
CA LEU A 218 6.41 3.37 24.40
C LEU A 218 5.15 3.77 25.18
N PRO A 219 4.16 4.43 24.54
CA PRO A 219 2.89 4.67 25.19
C PRO A 219 2.24 3.30 25.53
N PRO A 220 1.37 3.24 26.55
CA PRO A 220 0.59 2.05 26.83
C PRO A 220 -0.18 1.64 25.57
N LEU A 221 0.16 0.49 25.00
CA LEU A 221 -0.56 -0.05 23.85
C LEU A 221 -1.79 -0.78 24.37
N GLU A 222 -2.97 -0.24 24.06
CA GLU A 222 -4.22 -0.92 24.35
C GLU A 222 -4.23 -2.27 23.63
N GLN A 223 -4.25 -3.35 24.41
CA GLN A 223 -4.42 -4.68 23.88
C GLN A 223 -5.83 -4.80 23.32
N ARG A 224 -5.90 -5.17 22.05
CA ARG A 224 -7.17 -5.33 21.36
C ARG A 224 -7.84 -6.61 21.82
N GLY A 225 -9.12 -6.52 22.20
CA GLY A 225 -9.96 -7.70 22.41
C GLY A 225 -10.20 -8.50 21.12
N PRO A 226 -10.64 -9.76 21.23
CA PRO A 226 -11.14 -10.51 20.08
C PRO A 226 -12.40 -9.82 19.49
N GLY A 227 -12.58 -9.87 18.17
CA GLY A 227 -13.72 -9.24 17.49
C GLY A 227 -13.40 -8.72 16.09
N PRO A 228 -14.38 -8.11 15.40
CA PRO A 228 -14.20 -7.48 14.08
C PRO A 228 -13.31 -6.24 14.17
N TRP A 229 -12.60 -5.91 13.08
CA TRP A 229 -11.85 -4.65 13.00
C TRP A 229 -12.81 -3.47 13.07
N ARG A 230 -12.50 -2.46 13.90
CA ARG A 230 -13.35 -1.27 14.06
C ARG A 230 -12.73 -0.12 13.32
N ILE A 231 -13.38 0.34 12.25
CA ILE A 231 -12.80 1.32 11.33
C ILE A 231 -13.63 2.60 11.40
N ALA A 232 -13.02 3.66 11.92
CA ALA A 232 -13.58 4.99 11.89
C ALA A 232 -13.62 5.51 10.45
N VAL A 233 -14.78 5.95 9.98
CA VAL A 233 -15.01 6.49 8.64
C VAL A 233 -15.77 7.81 8.78
N PRO A 234 -15.25 8.93 8.26
CA PRO A 234 -15.95 10.20 8.33
C PRO A 234 -17.16 10.20 7.40
N GLU A 235 -18.19 10.98 7.74
CA GLU A 235 -19.29 11.23 6.83
C GLU A 235 -18.81 11.98 5.58
N ARG A 236 -19.41 11.69 4.42
CA ARG A 236 -19.04 12.32 3.13
C ARG A 236 -18.98 13.86 3.21
N GLY A 237 -19.89 14.49 3.95
CA GLY A 237 -19.93 15.95 4.11
C GLY A 237 -18.68 16.54 4.79
N GLN A 238 -17.95 15.74 5.58
CA GLN A 238 -16.72 16.19 6.24
C GLN A 238 -15.47 16.06 5.35
N LEU A 239 -15.55 15.27 4.27
CA LEU A 239 -14.43 15.11 3.33
C LEU A 239 -14.14 16.41 2.55
N GLY A 240 -15.12 17.31 2.42
CA GLY A 240 -15.00 18.54 1.64
C GLY A 240 -15.01 18.28 0.14
N ASP A 241 -14.45 19.20 -0.65
CA ASP A 241 -14.47 19.12 -2.11
C ASP A 241 -13.51 18.04 -2.64
N LEU A 242 -14.09 16.98 -3.21
CA LEU A 242 -13.37 15.88 -3.85
C LEU A 242 -13.48 15.96 -5.38
N ASP A 243 -12.49 15.41 -6.08
CA ASP A 243 -12.58 15.25 -7.53
C ASP A 243 -13.75 14.32 -7.90
N LYS A 244 -14.27 14.47 -9.12
CA LYS A 244 -15.38 13.64 -9.60
C LYS A 244 -14.99 12.15 -9.57
N GLY A 245 -15.78 11.33 -8.88
CA GLY A 245 -15.55 9.89 -8.73
C GLY A 245 -14.77 9.49 -7.47
N TRP A 246 -14.11 10.43 -6.78
CA TRP A 246 -13.33 10.11 -5.57
C TRP A 246 -14.21 9.66 -4.41
N ALA A 247 -15.38 10.28 -4.23
CA ALA A 247 -16.32 9.92 -3.16
C ALA A 247 -16.85 8.49 -3.35
N GLU A 248 -17.21 8.13 -4.58
CA GLU A 248 -17.68 6.80 -4.93
C GLU A 248 -16.59 5.74 -4.74
N ALA A 249 -15.35 6.04 -5.14
CA ALA A 249 -14.22 5.14 -4.94
C ALA A 249 -13.86 4.96 -3.45
N PHE A 250 -13.97 6.03 -2.66
CA PHE A 250 -13.79 5.97 -1.21
C PHE A 250 -14.85 5.09 -0.54
N ASP A 251 -16.12 5.29 -0.88
CA ASP A 251 -17.23 4.48 -0.38
C ASP A 251 -17.06 3.01 -0.76
N ALA A 252 -16.60 2.72 -1.98
CA ALA A 252 -16.31 1.36 -2.41
C ALA A 252 -15.18 0.73 -1.57
N ALA A 253 -14.15 1.49 -1.20
CA ALA A 253 -13.09 1.02 -0.31
C ALA A 253 -13.61 0.74 1.11
N ALA A 254 -14.45 1.61 1.67
CA ALA A 254 -15.10 1.40 2.96
C ALA A 254 -16.01 0.15 2.93
N ALA A 255 -16.79 -0.03 1.87
CA ALA A 255 -17.64 -1.21 1.67
C ALA A 255 -16.81 -2.51 1.61
N ARG A 256 -15.63 -2.48 0.99
CA ARG A 256 -14.72 -3.64 0.95
C ARG A 256 -14.21 -4.05 2.34
N LEU A 257 -13.96 -3.09 3.24
CA LEU A 257 -13.62 -3.40 4.63
C LEU A 257 -14.81 -3.99 5.38
N ALA A 258 -16.01 -3.42 5.20
CA ALA A 258 -17.23 -3.96 5.80
C ALA A 258 -17.52 -5.39 5.32
N ASP A 259 -17.40 -5.64 4.03
CA ASP A 259 -17.51 -6.97 3.42
C ASP A 259 -16.48 -7.97 3.96
N ALA A 260 -15.30 -7.49 4.36
CA ALA A 260 -14.26 -8.29 5.01
C ALA A 260 -14.53 -8.52 6.52
N GLY A 261 -15.68 -8.09 7.03
CA GLY A 261 -16.11 -8.27 8.41
C GLY A 261 -15.70 -7.14 9.35
N ALA A 262 -15.27 -5.98 8.83
CA ALA A 262 -15.02 -4.81 9.67
C ALA A 262 -16.34 -4.11 10.06
N GLU A 263 -16.37 -3.56 11.27
CA GLU A 263 -17.41 -2.65 11.73
C GLU A 263 -17.00 -1.22 11.38
N LEU A 264 -17.86 -0.49 10.65
CA LEU A 264 -17.61 0.92 10.31
C LEU A 264 -18.26 1.82 11.37
N LEU A 265 -17.47 2.73 11.94
CA LEU A 265 -17.90 3.66 12.98
C LEU A 265 -17.83 5.10 12.45
N PRO A 266 -18.79 5.97 12.80
CA PRO A 266 -18.70 7.39 12.47
C PRO A 266 -17.57 8.05 13.25
N VAL A 267 -16.97 9.10 12.69
CA VAL A 267 -15.93 9.90 13.34
C VAL A 267 -16.06 11.36 12.92
N ASP A 268 -15.78 12.28 13.85
CA ASP A 268 -15.65 13.69 13.56
C ASP A 268 -14.24 14.00 13.01
N LEU A 269 -14.18 14.35 11.72
CA LEU A 269 -12.96 14.71 11.02
C LEU A 269 -12.53 16.17 11.26
N ALA A 270 -13.37 17.01 11.87
CA ALA A 270 -13.05 18.43 12.06
C ALA A 270 -11.73 18.67 12.82
N PRO A 271 -11.43 17.99 13.95
CA PRO A 271 -10.17 18.19 14.66
C PRO A 271 -8.94 17.82 13.83
N PHE A 272 -9.06 16.81 12.95
CA PHE A 272 -7.98 16.38 12.05
C PHE A 272 -7.72 17.40 10.96
N THR A 273 -8.77 17.92 10.32
CA THR A 273 -8.63 18.91 9.23
C THR A 273 -8.22 20.29 9.75
N GLU A 274 -8.69 20.69 10.94
CA GLU A 274 -8.22 21.91 11.62
C GLU A 274 -6.72 21.81 11.97
N ALA A 275 -6.26 20.66 12.48
CA ALA A 275 -4.84 20.45 12.76
C ALA A 275 -3.99 20.37 11.47
N ALA A 276 -4.55 19.79 10.40
CA ALA A 276 -3.88 19.71 9.10
C ALA A 276 -3.52 21.10 8.53
N ALA A 277 -4.40 22.09 8.70
CA ALA A 277 -4.15 23.48 8.29
C ALA A 277 -3.01 24.14 9.10
N MET A 278 -2.90 23.81 10.39
CA MET A 278 -1.90 24.41 11.29
C MET A 278 -0.45 24.11 10.88
N LEU A 279 -0.18 23.06 10.10
CA LEU A 279 1.18 22.72 9.69
C LEU A 279 1.86 23.86 8.91
N TYR A 280 1.12 24.49 7.98
CA TYR A 280 1.63 25.59 7.15
C TYR A 280 1.11 26.97 7.59
N GLU A 281 -0.06 27.06 8.23
CA GLU A 281 -0.61 28.33 8.74
C GLU A 281 -0.13 28.69 10.16
N GLY A 282 0.46 27.72 10.86
CA GLY A 282 0.98 27.83 12.22
C GLY A 282 2.51 27.87 12.28
N ALA A 283 3.04 27.81 13.50
CA ALA A 283 4.47 27.93 13.76
C ALA A 283 5.30 26.69 13.41
N PHE A 284 4.70 25.54 13.10
CA PHE A 284 5.43 24.30 12.82
C PHE A 284 6.31 24.40 11.57
N VAL A 285 5.93 25.24 10.60
CA VAL A 285 6.74 25.53 9.41
C VAL A 285 8.11 26.15 9.76
N ALA A 286 8.27 26.74 10.95
CA ALA A 286 9.55 27.29 11.43
C ALA A 286 10.66 26.23 11.51
N GLU A 287 10.34 24.95 11.71
CA GLU A 287 11.37 23.90 11.69
C GLU A 287 12.05 23.76 10.32
N ARG A 288 11.36 24.07 9.21
CA ARG A 288 11.98 24.08 7.88
C ARG A 288 13.03 25.19 7.78
N TYR A 289 12.76 26.35 8.39
CA TYR A 289 13.72 27.43 8.46
C TYR A 289 14.92 27.04 9.34
N THR A 290 14.68 26.39 10.48
CA THR A 290 15.77 25.85 11.32
C THR A 290 16.65 24.86 10.56
N ALA A 291 16.05 24.02 9.69
CA ALA A 291 16.79 23.03 8.93
C ALA A 291 17.68 23.63 7.82
N VAL A 292 17.13 24.52 6.99
CA VAL A 292 17.82 24.99 5.77
C VAL A 292 17.68 26.49 5.48
N GLY A 293 16.97 27.24 6.32
CA GLY A 293 16.66 28.66 6.10
C GLY A 293 17.90 29.55 5.97
N ALA A 294 18.92 29.35 6.81
CA ALA A 294 20.17 30.10 6.72
C ALA A 294 20.91 29.86 5.40
N PHE A 295 20.86 28.62 4.88
CA PHE A 295 21.42 28.30 3.57
C PHE A 295 20.65 29.00 2.45
N ILE A 296 19.32 28.96 2.48
CA ILE A 296 18.46 29.61 1.49
C ILE A 296 18.71 31.13 1.47
N ASP A 297 18.83 31.75 2.64
CA ASP A 297 19.12 33.18 2.76
C ASP A 297 20.46 33.57 2.14
N ALA A 298 21.49 32.73 2.33
CA ALA A 298 22.81 32.93 1.74
C ALA A 298 22.83 32.71 0.21
N HIS A 299 21.86 31.97 -0.33
CA HIS A 299 21.80 31.58 -1.75
C HIS A 299 20.55 32.12 -2.46
N LYS A 300 19.90 33.16 -1.92
CA LYS A 300 18.59 33.67 -2.40
C LYS A 300 18.51 34.00 -3.91
N ASP A 301 19.64 34.29 -4.54
CA ASP A 301 19.76 34.64 -5.96
C ASP A 301 20.17 33.43 -6.83
N SER A 302 20.32 32.24 -6.25
CA SER A 302 20.68 31.01 -6.95
C SER A 302 19.53 30.47 -7.78
N ALA A 303 19.81 30.12 -9.04
CA ALA A 303 18.86 29.43 -9.91
C ALA A 303 18.55 27.99 -9.45
N ASP A 304 19.32 27.47 -8.50
CA ASP A 304 19.14 26.14 -7.92
C ASP A 304 18.01 26.09 -6.88
N LEU A 305 17.50 27.24 -6.43
CA LEU A 305 16.40 27.30 -5.46
C LEU A 305 15.04 27.36 -6.18
N ASP A 306 14.12 26.49 -5.76
CA ASP A 306 12.72 26.61 -6.17
C ASP A 306 12.10 27.83 -5.45
N PRO A 307 11.53 28.81 -6.17
CA PRO A 307 11.04 30.05 -5.58
C PRO A 307 9.83 29.83 -4.65
N THR A 308 9.02 28.80 -4.90
CA THR A 308 7.88 28.45 -4.03
C THR A 308 8.39 27.90 -2.71
N VAL A 309 9.36 26.98 -2.76
CA VAL A 309 9.98 26.38 -1.57
C VAL A 309 10.73 27.42 -0.74
N ALA A 310 11.57 28.23 -1.39
CA ALA A 310 12.30 29.30 -0.71
C ALA A 310 11.34 30.31 -0.05
N GLY A 311 10.27 30.70 -0.75
CA GLY A 311 9.24 31.59 -0.20
C GLY A 311 8.55 31.03 1.05
N ILE A 312 8.17 29.74 1.03
CA ILE A 312 7.55 29.05 2.18
C ILE A 312 8.51 29.05 3.38
N ILE A 313 9.77 28.70 3.16
CA ILE A 313 10.75 28.52 4.25
C ILE A 313 11.16 29.89 4.82
N CYS A 314 11.47 30.88 3.99
CA CYS A 314 11.87 32.22 4.45
C CYS A 314 10.71 32.97 5.13
N ALA A 315 9.44 32.73 4.75
CA ALA A 315 8.29 33.30 5.44
C ALA A 315 8.20 32.84 6.91
N ALA A 316 8.83 31.72 7.27
CA ALA A 316 8.85 31.19 8.62
C ALA A 316 9.93 31.82 9.54
N ARG A 317 10.84 32.62 8.99
CA ARG A 317 11.99 33.22 9.71
C ARG A 317 11.58 33.96 10.98
N ASP A 318 10.55 34.80 10.86
CA ASP A 318 10.18 35.78 11.90
C ASP A 318 8.98 35.32 12.75
N ILE A 319 8.67 34.02 12.76
CA ILE A 319 7.59 33.48 13.60
C ILE A 319 8.01 33.57 15.07
N PRO A 320 7.28 34.31 15.93
CA PRO A 320 7.70 34.50 17.31
C PRO A 320 7.41 33.26 18.16
N ALA A 321 8.28 32.95 19.12
CA ALA A 321 8.15 31.79 20.01
C ALA A 321 6.77 31.69 20.72
N ARG A 322 6.16 32.83 21.09
CA ARG A 322 4.80 32.86 21.65
C ARG A 322 3.74 32.21 20.75
N ARG A 323 3.91 32.29 19.42
CA ARG A 323 3.00 31.66 18.44
C ARG A 323 3.17 30.14 18.46
N LEU A 324 4.41 29.65 18.57
CA LEU A 324 4.69 28.23 18.72
C LEU A 324 4.00 27.63 19.94
N TYR A 325 4.14 28.25 21.11
CA TYR A 325 3.48 27.74 22.32
C TYR A 325 1.94 27.82 22.24
N ALA A 326 1.39 28.85 21.61
CA ALA A 326 -0.05 28.95 21.37
C ALA A 326 -0.55 27.85 20.42
N ASP A 327 0.16 27.61 19.32
CA ASP A 327 -0.18 26.57 18.35
C ASP A 327 0.00 25.16 18.94
N GLN A 328 1.00 24.94 19.79
CA GLN A 328 1.17 23.68 20.54
C GLN A 328 -0.02 23.42 21.48
N ALA A 329 -0.46 24.44 22.23
CA ALA A 329 -1.64 24.32 23.10
C ALA A 329 -2.91 24.03 22.30
N LYS A 330 -3.12 24.71 21.17
CA LYS A 330 -4.23 24.44 20.26
C LYS A 330 -4.16 23.02 19.69
N LEU A 331 -2.98 22.57 19.25
CA LEU A 331 -2.78 21.23 18.71
C LEU A 331 -3.07 20.15 19.75
N ALA A 332 -2.66 20.34 21.01
CA ALA A 332 -2.96 19.41 22.10
C ALA A 332 -4.47 19.27 22.33
N SER A 333 -5.22 20.39 22.30
CA SER A 333 -6.68 20.38 22.38
C SER A 333 -7.34 19.64 21.21
N LEU A 334 -6.89 19.91 19.98
CA LEU A 334 -7.37 19.22 18.77
C LEU A 334 -7.05 17.73 18.82
N ARG A 335 -5.83 17.35 19.24
CA ARG A 335 -5.42 15.95 19.39
C ARG A 335 -6.33 15.22 20.38
N SER A 336 -6.63 15.83 21.53
CA SER A 336 -7.53 15.26 22.52
C SER A 336 -8.92 15.00 21.93
N ARG A 337 -9.50 15.99 21.22
CA ARG A 337 -10.80 15.84 20.52
C ARG A 337 -10.76 14.75 19.44
N ALA A 338 -9.72 14.72 18.62
CA ALA A 338 -9.55 13.73 17.55
C ALA A 338 -9.47 12.30 18.12
N LEU A 339 -8.62 12.09 19.14
CA LEU A 339 -8.44 10.78 19.77
C LEU A 339 -9.68 10.33 20.55
N ALA A 340 -10.43 11.27 21.13
CA ALA A 340 -11.72 10.98 21.76
C ALA A 340 -12.77 10.57 20.72
N SER A 341 -12.82 11.25 19.57
CA SER A 341 -13.72 10.88 18.48
C SER A 341 -13.38 9.54 17.83
N LEU A 342 -12.11 9.15 17.78
CA LEU A 342 -11.72 7.80 17.34
C LEU A 342 -12.16 6.73 18.33
N GLY A 343 -12.28 7.07 19.62
CA GLY A 343 -12.62 6.13 20.66
C GLY A 343 -11.73 4.89 20.62
N ASP A 344 -12.38 3.74 20.52
CA ASP A 344 -11.83 2.39 20.44
C ASP A 344 -11.75 1.83 19.00
N ALA A 345 -11.84 2.70 17.99
CA ALA A 345 -11.54 2.32 16.61
C ALA A 345 -10.08 1.86 16.49
N ASP A 346 -9.87 0.79 15.72
CA ASP A 346 -8.56 0.24 15.38
C ASP A 346 -7.81 1.10 14.35
N ALA A 347 -8.55 1.79 13.48
CA ALA A 347 -8.00 2.68 12.47
C ALA A 347 -9.03 3.71 12.00
N LEU A 348 -8.55 4.84 11.49
CA LEU A 348 -9.29 5.82 10.69
C LEU A 348 -9.03 5.56 9.22
N LEU A 349 -10.09 5.41 8.42
CA LEU A 349 -10.00 5.31 6.96
C LEU A 349 -10.24 6.68 6.32
N LEU A 350 -9.33 7.11 5.45
CA LEU A 350 -9.45 8.34 4.66
C LEU A 350 -9.06 8.09 3.20
N PRO A 351 -9.63 8.82 2.23
CA PRO A 351 -8.96 8.94 0.94
C PRO A 351 -7.57 9.54 1.16
N THR A 352 -6.56 9.07 0.44
CA THR A 352 -5.19 9.57 0.67
C THR A 352 -5.02 11.03 0.27
N ALA A 353 -5.73 11.45 -0.78
CA ALA A 353 -5.79 12.82 -1.28
C ALA A 353 -7.20 13.11 -1.82
N PRO A 354 -7.65 14.37 -1.83
CA PRO A 354 -8.98 14.73 -2.33
C PRO A 354 -9.12 14.69 -3.86
N GLY A 355 -8.00 14.56 -4.58
CA GLY A 355 -7.97 14.56 -6.03
C GLY A 355 -6.56 14.34 -6.57
N HIS A 356 -6.43 14.28 -7.90
CA HIS A 356 -5.17 14.04 -8.60
C HIS A 356 -4.97 15.13 -9.67
N PRO A 357 -4.25 16.22 -9.36
CA PRO A 357 -4.11 17.32 -10.29
C PRO A 357 -3.11 17.01 -11.42
N THR A 358 -3.32 17.65 -12.56
CA THR A 358 -2.35 17.71 -13.65
C THR A 358 -1.18 18.62 -13.31
N ILE A 359 -0.06 18.44 -14.01
CA ILE A 359 1.10 19.34 -13.87
C ILE A 359 0.71 20.79 -14.23
N ALA A 360 -0.16 20.97 -15.23
CA ALA A 360 -0.63 22.28 -15.67
C ALA A 360 -1.51 22.99 -14.62
N GLU A 361 -2.39 22.25 -13.93
CA GLU A 361 -3.19 22.79 -12.82
C GLU A 361 -2.30 23.23 -11.65
N VAL A 362 -1.30 22.42 -11.29
CA VAL A 362 -0.31 22.80 -10.26
C VAL A 362 0.50 24.02 -10.69
N ALA A 363 0.86 24.17 -11.96
CA ALA A 363 1.57 25.36 -12.44
C ALA A 363 0.71 26.64 -12.33
N THR A 364 -0.62 26.50 -12.41
CA THR A 364 -1.56 27.63 -12.32
C THR A 364 -1.78 28.08 -10.88
N ASP A 365 -1.86 27.14 -9.93
CA ASP A 365 -1.99 27.41 -8.49
C ASP A 365 -1.08 26.50 -7.65
N PRO A 366 0.24 26.80 -7.58
CA PRO A 366 1.21 25.90 -6.96
C PRO A 366 1.05 25.76 -5.45
N LEU A 367 0.46 26.75 -4.78
CA LEU A 367 0.24 26.73 -3.33
C LEU A 367 -1.11 26.07 -2.99
N GLY A 368 -2.19 26.48 -3.65
CA GLY A 368 -3.53 25.96 -3.37
C GLY A 368 -3.68 24.49 -3.76
N ALA A 369 -3.14 24.07 -4.90
CA ALA A 369 -3.14 22.66 -5.28
C ALA A 369 -2.41 21.80 -4.23
N ASN A 370 -1.23 22.24 -3.78
CA ASN A 370 -0.47 21.54 -2.75
C ASN A 370 -1.19 21.51 -1.39
N ALA A 371 -1.80 22.62 -0.97
CA ALA A 371 -2.57 22.70 0.27
C ALA A 371 -3.77 21.74 0.24
N ARG A 372 -4.46 21.66 -0.89
CA ARG A 372 -5.57 20.72 -1.11
C ARG A 372 -5.10 19.27 -0.92
N LEU A 373 -3.96 18.87 -1.49
CA LEU A 373 -3.40 17.52 -1.32
C LEU A 373 -3.06 17.17 0.15
N GLY A 374 -2.75 18.16 0.99
CA GLY A 374 -2.42 17.97 2.40
C GLY A 374 -3.61 17.79 3.34
N ARG A 375 -4.85 17.95 2.84
CA ARG A 375 -6.07 17.99 3.66
C ARG A 375 -6.22 16.82 4.62
N PHE A 376 -5.91 15.61 4.16
CA PHE A 376 -6.10 14.38 4.94
C PHE A 376 -4.83 13.89 5.62
N THR A 377 -3.66 14.37 5.21
CA THR A 377 -2.36 13.77 5.54
C THR A 377 -1.57 14.58 6.57
N ASN A 378 -1.72 15.91 6.63
CA ASN A 378 -0.88 16.79 7.44
C ASN A 378 -1.01 16.57 8.95
N SER A 379 -2.18 16.14 9.45
CA SER A 379 -2.40 15.96 10.90
C SER A 379 -1.81 14.69 11.48
N THR A 380 -1.45 13.71 10.65
CA THR A 380 -0.96 12.39 11.10
C THR A 380 0.26 12.51 12.00
N ASN A 381 1.31 13.24 11.58
CA ASN A 381 2.51 13.35 12.40
C ASN A 381 2.33 14.35 13.54
N LEU A 382 1.56 15.43 13.32
CA LEU A 382 1.20 16.38 14.39
C LEU A 382 0.49 15.69 15.56
N PHE A 383 -0.28 14.63 15.30
CA PHE A 383 -0.95 13.83 16.32
C PHE A 383 -0.17 12.57 16.73
N ASP A 384 1.06 12.39 16.24
CA ASP A 384 1.91 11.23 16.51
C ASP A 384 1.17 9.91 16.22
N LEU A 385 0.69 9.81 14.98
CA LEU A 385 -0.01 8.65 14.42
C LEU A 385 0.86 7.94 13.38
N ALA A 386 0.56 6.67 13.14
CA ALA A 386 1.11 5.86 12.05
C ALA A 386 0.12 5.81 10.88
N ALA A 387 0.59 5.53 9.67
CA ALA A 387 -0.29 5.40 8.52
C ALA A 387 0.20 4.40 7.46
N VAL A 388 -0.77 3.75 6.81
CA VAL A 388 -0.55 2.83 5.69
C VAL A 388 -1.42 3.29 4.52
N ALA A 389 -0.79 3.78 3.46
CA ALA A 389 -1.45 4.13 2.20
C ALA A 389 -1.41 2.93 1.24
N VAL A 390 -2.56 2.59 0.66
CA VAL A 390 -2.68 1.45 -0.26
C VAL A 390 -3.58 1.78 -1.46
N PRO A 391 -3.36 1.10 -2.60
CA PRO A 391 -4.28 1.16 -3.73
C PRO A 391 -5.68 0.66 -3.33
N ALA A 392 -6.71 1.32 -3.83
CA ALA A 392 -8.10 1.01 -3.51
C ALA A 392 -9.03 1.01 -4.73
N GLY A 393 -8.47 1.07 -5.94
CA GLY A 393 -9.20 1.05 -7.20
C GLY A 393 -8.63 2.06 -8.18
N GLU A 394 -9.46 2.47 -9.12
CA GLU A 394 -9.12 3.47 -10.14
C GLU A 394 -10.29 4.44 -10.32
N VAL A 395 -9.99 5.68 -10.68
CA VAL A 395 -10.97 6.67 -11.07
C VAL A 395 -10.50 7.29 -12.39
N ASN A 396 -11.35 7.25 -13.42
CA ASN A 396 -11.04 7.76 -14.76
C ASN A 396 -9.72 7.20 -15.36
N GLY A 397 -9.38 5.94 -15.06
CA GLY A 397 -8.16 5.29 -15.55
C GLY A 397 -6.88 5.65 -14.79
N LEU A 398 -6.99 6.42 -13.70
CA LEU A 398 -5.87 6.73 -12.81
C LEU A 398 -6.01 5.97 -11.48
N PRO A 399 -4.89 5.58 -10.85
CA PRO A 399 -4.92 4.94 -9.54
C PRO A 399 -5.61 5.79 -8.48
N PHE A 400 -6.48 5.15 -7.70
CA PHE A 400 -7.09 5.72 -6.49
C PHE A 400 -6.56 4.98 -5.26
N GLY A 401 -6.27 5.74 -4.20
CA GLY A 401 -5.73 5.20 -2.95
C GLY A 401 -6.46 5.71 -1.72
N VAL A 402 -6.50 4.85 -0.71
CA VAL A 402 -6.93 5.19 0.65
C VAL A 402 -5.77 5.00 1.62
N MET A 403 -5.87 5.62 2.78
CA MET A 403 -4.95 5.35 3.88
C MET A 403 -5.70 5.00 5.16
N LEU A 404 -5.10 4.08 5.90
CA LEU A 404 -5.47 3.78 7.27
C LEU A 404 -4.53 4.53 8.20
N VAL A 405 -5.07 5.28 9.14
CA VAL A 405 -4.34 6.04 10.15
C VAL A 405 -4.64 5.46 11.52
N GLY A 406 -3.62 5.23 12.34
CA GLY A 406 -3.76 4.62 13.66
C GLY A 406 -2.84 5.25 14.68
N ARG A 407 -3.07 4.92 15.96
CA ARG A 407 -2.24 5.38 17.08
C ARG A 407 -0.78 4.94 16.89
N ALA A 408 0.17 5.66 17.49
CA ALA A 408 1.57 5.25 17.52
C ALA A 408 1.72 3.77 17.93
N PHE A 409 2.65 3.09 17.27
CA PHE A 409 2.99 1.66 17.41
C PHE A 409 1.87 0.67 17.04
N THR A 410 0.90 1.11 16.22
CA THR A 410 -0.11 0.24 15.61
C THR A 410 0.21 -0.11 14.15
N ASP A 411 1.44 0.11 13.69
CA ASP A 411 1.91 -0.09 12.30
C ASP A 411 1.52 -1.46 11.73
N GLN A 412 1.81 -2.54 12.47
CA GLN A 412 1.45 -3.91 12.06
C GLN A 412 -0.07 -4.14 12.05
N ARG A 413 -0.82 -3.48 12.96
CA ARG A 413 -2.28 -3.56 12.99
C ARG A 413 -2.86 -2.90 11.73
N LEU A 414 -2.36 -1.72 11.39
CA LEU A 414 -2.76 -0.99 10.18
C LEU A 414 -2.46 -1.81 8.92
N ALA A 415 -1.29 -2.44 8.83
CA ALA A 415 -0.96 -3.32 7.71
C ALA A 415 -1.93 -4.50 7.60
N ARG A 416 -2.27 -5.18 8.71
CA ARG A 416 -3.25 -6.28 8.69
C ARG A 416 -4.63 -5.84 8.22
N ILE A 417 -5.08 -4.65 8.61
CA ILE A 417 -6.36 -4.10 8.12
C ILE A 417 -6.23 -3.74 6.62
N ALA A 418 -5.12 -3.12 6.21
CA ALA A 418 -4.85 -2.75 4.82
C ALA A 418 -4.75 -3.98 3.88
N ALA A 419 -4.39 -5.15 4.40
CA ALA A 419 -4.39 -6.40 3.65
C ALA A 419 -5.77 -6.74 3.08
N ALA A 420 -6.87 -6.41 3.77
CA ALA A 420 -8.23 -6.61 3.23
C ALA A 420 -8.53 -5.72 2.00
N LEU A 421 -7.82 -4.59 1.85
CA LEU A 421 -7.93 -3.67 0.72
C LEU A 421 -6.98 -4.00 -0.43
N THR A 422 -5.92 -4.75 -0.19
CA THR A 422 -4.89 -5.07 -1.20
C THR A 422 -4.88 -6.53 -1.61
N ALA A 423 -5.45 -7.42 -0.80
CA ALA A 423 -5.56 -8.82 -1.15
C ALA A 423 -6.43 -8.97 -2.41
N PRO A 424 -5.97 -9.71 -3.43
CA PRO A 424 -6.82 -10.06 -4.55
C PRO A 424 -8.02 -10.86 -4.02
N PRO A 425 -9.23 -10.59 -4.51
CA PRO A 425 -10.41 -11.34 -4.09
C PRO A 425 -10.22 -12.82 -4.44
N LEU A 426 -10.12 -13.70 -3.43
CA LEU A 426 -10.00 -15.13 -3.65
C LEU A 426 -11.34 -15.66 -4.16
N ARG A 427 -11.31 -16.31 -5.31
CA ARG A 427 -12.49 -16.91 -5.94
C ARG A 427 -12.44 -18.42 -5.77
N LEU A 428 -13.58 -19.01 -5.42
CA LEU A 428 -13.77 -20.44 -5.23
C LEU A 428 -14.94 -20.91 -6.11
N ALA A 429 -14.69 -21.86 -7.00
CA ALA A 429 -15.74 -22.55 -7.74
C ALA A 429 -16.36 -23.66 -6.88
N VAL A 430 -17.69 -23.66 -6.78
CA VAL A 430 -18.46 -24.73 -6.13
C VAL A 430 -19.46 -25.32 -7.11
N VAL A 431 -19.60 -26.65 -7.07
CA VAL A 431 -20.41 -27.41 -8.04
C VAL A 431 -21.41 -28.36 -7.36
N GLY A 432 -21.52 -28.28 -6.03
CA GLY A 432 -22.20 -29.28 -5.22
C GLY A 432 -22.96 -28.74 -4.03
N ALA A 433 -22.79 -29.38 -2.87
CA ALA A 433 -23.55 -29.08 -1.66
C ALA A 433 -23.39 -27.65 -1.13
N HIS A 434 -22.39 -26.90 -1.62
CA HIS A 434 -22.17 -25.49 -1.31
C HIS A 434 -22.79 -24.50 -2.30
N LEU A 435 -23.40 -24.95 -3.41
CA LEU A 435 -24.18 -24.10 -4.30
C LEU A 435 -25.32 -23.40 -3.54
N SER A 436 -25.74 -22.20 -3.95
CA SER A 436 -26.83 -21.44 -3.32
C SER A 436 -28.06 -22.31 -3.02
N GLY A 437 -28.59 -22.26 -1.80
CA GLY A 437 -29.74 -23.07 -1.40
C GLY A 437 -29.49 -24.58 -1.26
N GLN A 438 -28.24 -25.05 -1.37
CA GLN A 438 -27.85 -26.42 -1.02
C GLN A 438 -27.44 -26.53 0.46
N PRO A 439 -27.42 -27.74 1.06
CA PRO A 439 -27.32 -27.93 2.51
C PRO A 439 -26.07 -27.35 3.18
N LEU A 440 -24.96 -27.20 2.44
CA LEU A 440 -23.69 -26.69 2.98
C LEU A 440 -23.40 -25.25 2.57
N ASN A 441 -24.28 -24.58 1.83
CA ASN A 441 -24.07 -23.18 1.42
C ASN A 441 -23.89 -22.24 2.63
N GLY A 442 -24.58 -22.51 3.73
CA GLY A 442 -24.42 -21.77 4.99
C GLY A 442 -22.99 -21.77 5.54
N GLN A 443 -22.17 -22.79 5.23
CA GLN A 443 -20.76 -22.80 5.61
C GLN A 443 -19.95 -21.73 4.87
N LEU A 444 -20.20 -21.53 3.57
CA LEU A 444 -19.54 -20.46 2.82
C LEU A 444 -19.95 -19.09 3.37
N LEU A 445 -21.25 -18.89 3.61
CA LEU A 445 -21.76 -17.64 4.17
C LEU A 445 -21.16 -17.33 5.55
N ALA A 446 -21.06 -18.34 6.42
CA ALA A 446 -20.42 -18.19 7.73
C ALA A 446 -18.92 -17.85 7.64
N LEU A 447 -18.27 -18.16 6.52
CA LEU A 447 -16.88 -17.80 6.22
C LEU A 447 -16.75 -16.45 5.49
N GLY A 448 -17.82 -15.66 5.41
CA GLY A 448 -17.84 -14.35 4.75
C GLY A 448 -17.87 -14.44 3.23
N ALA A 449 -18.28 -15.58 2.66
CA ALA A 449 -18.35 -15.73 1.22
C ALA A 449 -19.53 -14.97 0.61
N ARG A 450 -19.31 -14.40 -0.58
CA ARG A 450 -20.38 -13.82 -1.41
C ARG A 450 -20.41 -14.43 -2.81
N LEU A 451 -21.61 -14.64 -3.34
CA LEU A 451 -21.77 -15.11 -4.71
C LEU A 451 -21.32 -14.03 -5.69
N VAL A 452 -20.40 -14.36 -6.59
CA VAL A 452 -19.92 -13.45 -7.65
C VAL A 452 -20.75 -13.65 -8.92
N ARG A 453 -20.89 -14.91 -9.36
CA ARG A 453 -21.64 -15.27 -10.57
C ARG A 453 -21.97 -16.76 -10.59
N THR A 454 -23.01 -17.10 -11.35
CA THR A 454 -23.34 -18.48 -11.75
C THR A 454 -22.81 -18.72 -13.16
N THR A 455 -22.24 -19.91 -13.41
CA THR A 455 -21.59 -20.28 -14.67
C THR A 455 -21.55 -21.82 -14.81
N THR A 456 -20.71 -22.33 -15.71
CA THR A 456 -20.35 -23.75 -15.77
C THR A 456 -18.83 -23.93 -15.78
N THR A 457 -18.35 -25.13 -15.49
CA THR A 457 -16.98 -25.52 -15.83
C THR A 457 -16.79 -25.52 -17.36
N ALA A 458 -15.54 -25.55 -17.82
CA ALA A 458 -15.21 -25.99 -19.17
C ALA A 458 -15.74 -27.42 -19.41
N PRO A 459 -15.98 -27.86 -20.66
CA PRO A 459 -16.49 -29.19 -20.97
C PRO A 459 -15.43 -30.30 -20.83
N ALA A 460 -14.63 -30.25 -19.77
CA ALA A 460 -13.49 -31.12 -19.49
C ALA A 460 -13.63 -31.84 -18.15
N TYR A 461 -14.83 -31.88 -17.57
CA TYR A 461 -15.07 -32.43 -16.24
C TYR A 461 -16.17 -33.49 -16.23
N ARG A 462 -16.04 -34.45 -15.33
CA ARG A 462 -17.12 -35.38 -14.96
C ARG A 462 -17.56 -35.12 -13.53
N LEU A 463 -18.82 -35.38 -13.27
CA LEU A 463 -19.44 -35.21 -11.95
C LEU A 463 -19.96 -36.57 -11.47
N TYR A 464 -19.62 -36.93 -10.24
CA TYR A 464 -20.01 -38.20 -9.62
C TYR A 464 -20.81 -37.95 -8.35
N ALA A 465 -21.87 -38.72 -8.10
CA ALA A 465 -22.56 -38.71 -6.81
C ALA A 465 -21.79 -39.60 -5.83
N LEU A 466 -21.20 -38.99 -4.80
CA LEU A 466 -20.39 -39.69 -3.81
C LEU A 466 -21.26 -40.19 -2.64
N ASP A 467 -20.85 -41.31 -2.05
CA ASP A 467 -21.46 -41.86 -0.84
C ASP A 467 -20.88 -41.15 0.41
N THR A 468 -21.31 -39.91 0.63
CA THR A 468 -20.90 -39.10 1.78
C THR A 468 -22.11 -38.63 2.58
N THR A 469 -21.87 -38.24 3.85
CA THR A 469 -22.88 -37.59 4.69
C THR A 469 -22.48 -36.14 5.02
N PRO A 470 -23.25 -35.12 4.63
CA PRO A 470 -24.38 -35.19 3.69
C PRO A 470 -23.92 -35.60 2.27
N PRO A 471 -24.85 -36.01 1.38
CA PRO A 471 -24.52 -36.34 -0.02
C PRO A 471 -23.86 -35.16 -0.73
N LYS A 472 -22.76 -35.44 -1.43
CA LYS A 472 -21.95 -34.44 -2.15
C LYS A 472 -21.55 -35.01 -3.52
N PRO A 473 -21.35 -34.15 -4.53
CA PRO A 473 -20.71 -34.57 -5.75
C PRO A 473 -19.19 -34.52 -5.65
N GLY A 474 -18.54 -35.36 -6.46
CA GLY A 474 -17.12 -35.32 -6.75
C GLY A 474 -16.89 -34.85 -8.19
N LEU A 475 -16.11 -33.77 -8.35
CA LEU A 475 -15.74 -33.24 -9.66
C LEU A 475 -14.35 -33.74 -10.03
N VAL A 476 -14.20 -34.28 -11.23
CA VAL A 476 -12.92 -34.81 -11.73
C VAL A 476 -12.66 -34.28 -13.13
N ARG A 477 -11.44 -33.78 -13.38
CA ARG A 477 -11.02 -33.38 -14.73
C ARG A 477 -10.70 -34.62 -15.55
N THR A 478 -11.20 -34.69 -16.77
CA THR A 478 -10.95 -35.81 -17.70
C THR A 478 -10.37 -35.32 -19.02
N ARG A 479 -9.66 -36.20 -19.72
CA ARG A 479 -9.20 -35.96 -21.10
C ARG A 479 -10.32 -36.22 -22.12
N GLU A 480 -11.22 -37.16 -21.84
CA GLU A 480 -12.28 -37.58 -22.76
C GLU A 480 -13.63 -37.78 -22.06
N GLY A 481 -14.72 -37.49 -22.78
CA GLY A 481 -16.08 -37.62 -22.26
C GLY A 481 -16.37 -36.72 -21.07
N GLY A 482 -15.86 -35.48 -21.08
CA GLY A 482 -16.22 -34.44 -20.12
C GLY A 482 -17.50 -33.70 -20.54
N GLY A 483 -18.16 -33.09 -19.57
CA GLY A 483 -19.30 -32.20 -19.75
C GLY A 483 -19.06 -30.85 -19.07
N ALA A 484 -19.85 -29.85 -19.46
CA ALA A 484 -19.91 -28.57 -18.76
C ALA A 484 -20.82 -28.74 -17.53
N ILE A 485 -20.27 -28.54 -16.34
CA ILE A 485 -20.97 -28.77 -15.07
C ILE A 485 -21.37 -27.43 -14.46
N GLU A 486 -22.61 -27.32 -13.98
CA GLU A 486 -23.12 -26.18 -13.20
C GLU A 486 -22.14 -25.80 -12.09
N ALA A 487 -21.76 -24.52 -12.05
CA ALA A 487 -20.86 -23.97 -11.06
C ALA A 487 -21.32 -22.59 -10.58
N GLU A 488 -21.04 -22.28 -9.32
CA GLU A 488 -21.08 -20.92 -8.79
C GLU A 488 -19.66 -20.50 -8.40
N VAL A 489 -19.30 -19.27 -8.73
CA VAL A 489 -18.05 -18.65 -8.28
C VAL A 489 -18.37 -17.78 -7.08
N TRP A 490 -17.77 -18.12 -5.95
CA TRP A 490 -17.88 -17.40 -4.70
C TRP A 490 -16.58 -16.66 -4.42
N GLN A 491 -16.68 -15.44 -3.89
CA GLN A 491 -15.54 -14.71 -3.35
C GLN A 491 -15.47 -14.93 -1.84
N LEU A 492 -14.28 -15.21 -1.33
CA LEU A 492 -14.03 -15.41 0.11
C LEU A 492 -12.81 -14.59 0.60
N PRO A 493 -12.77 -14.22 1.89
CA PRO A 493 -11.55 -13.80 2.55
C PRO A 493 -10.50 -14.93 2.59
N ALA A 494 -9.21 -14.58 2.71
CA ALA A 494 -8.12 -15.57 2.77
C ALA A 494 -8.21 -16.46 4.00
N GLU A 495 -8.60 -15.89 5.14
CA GLU A 495 -8.86 -16.60 6.39
C GLU A 495 -10.03 -17.58 6.23
N GLY A 496 -11.07 -17.17 5.49
CA GLY A 496 -12.21 -18.02 5.17
C GLY A 496 -11.82 -19.26 4.36
N LEU A 497 -10.97 -19.09 3.34
CA LEU A 497 -10.41 -20.21 2.57
C LEU A 497 -9.52 -21.12 3.44
N GLY A 498 -8.69 -20.54 4.30
CA GLY A 498 -7.86 -21.29 5.25
C GLY A 498 -8.69 -22.15 6.21
N ALA A 499 -9.76 -21.60 6.77
CA ALA A 499 -10.68 -22.32 7.65
C ALA A 499 -11.46 -23.42 6.91
N LEU A 500 -11.86 -23.17 5.67
CA LEU A 500 -12.50 -24.18 4.81
C LEU A 500 -11.55 -25.36 4.55
N LEU A 501 -10.29 -25.07 4.21
CA LEU A 501 -9.26 -26.09 3.97
C LEU A 501 -8.97 -26.93 5.22
N ALA A 502 -8.89 -26.29 6.39
CA ALA A 502 -8.62 -26.98 7.66
C ALA A 502 -9.73 -27.96 8.08
N THR A 503 -10.95 -27.78 7.55
CA THR A 503 -12.13 -28.58 7.88
C THR A 503 -12.61 -29.45 6.72
N LEU A 504 -11.88 -29.47 5.59
CA LEU A 504 -12.28 -30.16 4.38
C LEU A 504 -12.23 -31.69 4.60
N PRO A 505 -13.37 -32.39 4.62
CA PRO A 505 -13.38 -33.82 4.90
C PRO A 505 -12.96 -34.59 3.65
N ARG A 506 -12.25 -35.71 3.83
CA ARG A 506 -12.12 -36.70 2.77
C ARG A 506 -13.51 -37.17 2.31
N PRO A 507 -13.70 -37.45 1.00
CA PRO A 507 -12.70 -37.45 -0.06
C PRO A 507 -12.56 -36.11 -0.82
N MET A 508 -13.01 -34.99 -0.26
CA MET A 508 -12.99 -33.70 -0.95
C MET A 508 -11.58 -33.11 -0.97
N ALA A 509 -11.22 -32.47 -2.09
CA ALA A 509 -9.98 -31.73 -2.26
C ALA A 509 -10.27 -30.35 -2.90
N LEU A 510 -9.36 -29.39 -2.73
CA LEU A 510 -9.35 -28.16 -3.52
C LEU A 510 -8.23 -28.21 -4.55
N GLY A 511 -8.56 -27.88 -5.79
CA GLY A 511 -7.60 -27.77 -6.88
C GLY A 511 -8.03 -26.72 -7.90
N SER A 512 -7.36 -26.67 -9.03
CA SER A 512 -7.68 -25.71 -10.08
C SER A 512 -8.83 -26.22 -10.95
N VAL A 513 -9.90 -25.43 -11.07
CA VAL A 513 -11.07 -25.67 -11.91
C VAL A 513 -11.11 -24.64 -13.04
N GLU A 514 -11.19 -25.13 -14.26
CA GLU A 514 -11.35 -24.34 -15.49
C GLU A 514 -12.84 -24.06 -15.73
N LEU A 515 -13.19 -22.79 -15.82
CA LEU A 515 -14.55 -22.32 -16.08
C LEU A 515 -14.82 -22.19 -17.58
N ALA A 516 -16.09 -22.02 -17.97
CA ALA A 516 -16.49 -21.93 -19.37
C ALA A 516 -15.86 -20.75 -20.14
N ASP A 517 -15.41 -19.70 -19.44
CA ASP A 517 -14.70 -18.56 -20.02
C ASP A 517 -13.18 -18.78 -20.13
N GLY A 518 -12.69 -19.99 -19.81
CA GLY A 518 -11.27 -20.36 -19.81
C GLY A 518 -10.50 -19.90 -18.57
N SER A 519 -11.14 -19.20 -17.62
CA SER A 519 -10.47 -18.80 -16.39
C SER A 519 -10.25 -19.99 -15.44
N LEU A 520 -9.12 -19.99 -14.74
CA LEU A 520 -8.78 -20.98 -13.72
C LEU A 520 -9.02 -20.38 -12.32
N VAL A 521 -9.81 -21.08 -11.50
CA VAL A 521 -10.03 -20.70 -10.10
C VAL A 521 -9.87 -21.92 -9.19
N PRO A 522 -9.46 -21.75 -7.92
CA PRO A 522 -9.62 -22.79 -6.91
C PRO A 522 -11.06 -23.32 -6.90
N GLY A 523 -11.25 -24.62 -6.75
CA GLY A 523 -12.57 -25.23 -6.68
C GLY A 523 -12.55 -26.64 -6.12
N PHE A 524 -13.73 -27.13 -5.74
CA PHE A 524 -13.87 -28.48 -5.17
C PHE A 524 -13.66 -29.57 -6.23
N LEU A 525 -12.77 -30.49 -5.90
CA LEU A 525 -12.49 -31.76 -6.59
C LEU A 525 -12.64 -32.91 -5.59
N CYS A 526 -12.45 -34.16 -6.02
CA CYS A 526 -12.39 -35.30 -5.12
C CYS A 526 -11.16 -36.19 -5.38
N GLU A 527 -10.79 -36.98 -4.36
CA GLU A 527 -9.76 -38.01 -4.45
C GLU A 527 -10.14 -39.06 -5.51
N PRO A 528 -9.19 -39.57 -6.33
CA PRO A 528 -9.49 -40.53 -7.41
C PRO A 528 -10.18 -41.82 -6.93
N GLU A 529 -9.83 -42.32 -5.74
CA GLU A 529 -10.44 -43.52 -5.16
C GLU A 529 -11.96 -43.35 -4.94
N ALA A 530 -12.41 -42.13 -4.64
CA ALA A 530 -13.81 -41.86 -4.34
C ALA A 530 -14.75 -42.02 -5.54
N ILE A 531 -14.21 -42.08 -6.77
CA ILE A 531 -15.03 -42.25 -7.97
C ILE A 531 -15.10 -43.69 -8.48
N GLU A 532 -14.33 -44.63 -7.93
CA GLU A 532 -14.28 -46.02 -8.42
C GLU A 532 -15.63 -46.74 -8.31
N SER A 533 -16.39 -46.45 -7.24
CA SER A 533 -17.73 -47.00 -6.99
C SER A 533 -18.84 -45.95 -7.07
N ALA A 534 -18.54 -44.72 -7.51
CA ALA A 534 -19.50 -43.63 -7.54
C ALA A 534 -20.31 -43.60 -8.83
N HIS A 535 -21.57 -43.15 -8.73
CA HIS A 535 -22.44 -43.02 -9.90
C HIS A 535 -22.06 -41.79 -10.72
N ASP A 536 -21.72 -41.97 -12.01
CA ASP A 536 -21.47 -40.87 -12.94
C ASP A 536 -22.78 -40.14 -13.27
N ILE A 537 -22.86 -38.88 -12.84
CA ILE A 537 -24.02 -37.99 -13.00
C ILE A 537 -23.71 -36.84 -13.97
N THR A 538 -22.67 -36.95 -14.79
CA THR A 538 -22.24 -35.91 -15.74
C THR A 538 -23.37 -35.51 -16.70
N SER A 539 -24.20 -36.47 -17.14
CA SER A 539 -25.31 -36.24 -18.07
C SER A 539 -26.41 -35.33 -17.54
N TYR A 540 -26.50 -35.13 -16.22
CA TYR A 540 -27.44 -34.19 -15.61
C TYR A 540 -26.98 -32.72 -15.72
N GLY A 541 -25.72 -32.48 -16.10
CA GLY A 541 -25.15 -31.14 -16.25
C GLY A 541 -24.91 -30.39 -14.94
N GLY A 542 -25.27 -30.94 -13.78
CA GLY A 542 -25.10 -30.28 -12.49
C GLY A 542 -25.73 -31.03 -11.31
N TRP A 543 -25.26 -30.73 -10.10
CA TRP A 543 -25.70 -31.38 -8.87
C TRP A 543 -27.18 -31.14 -8.57
N ARG A 544 -27.68 -29.91 -8.76
CA ARG A 544 -29.08 -29.58 -8.48
C ARG A 544 -30.04 -30.37 -9.37
N ALA A 545 -29.70 -30.51 -10.65
CA ALA A 545 -30.49 -31.26 -11.63
C ALA A 545 -30.59 -32.75 -11.25
N TYR A 546 -29.47 -33.35 -10.85
CA TYR A 546 -29.44 -34.73 -10.35
C TYR A 546 -30.30 -34.91 -9.10
N VAL A 547 -30.10 -34.08 -8.06
CA VAL A 547 -30.89 -34.16 -6.81
C VAL A 547 -32.39 -34.00 -7.08
N ALA A 548 -32.78 -33.09 -7.98
CA ALA A 548 -34.17 -32.92 -8.39
C ALA A 548 -34.74 -34.16 -9.09
N SER A 549 -33.95 -34.84 -9.94
CA SER A 549 -34.38 -36.11 -10.56
C SER A 549 -34.52 -37.26 -9.56
N ALA A 550 -33.60 -37.37 -8.60
CA ALA A 550 -33.64 -38.43 -7.57
C ALA A 550 -34.88 -38.29 -6.68
N ARG A 551 -35.25 -37.04 -6.31
CA ARG A 551 -36.49 -36.75 -5.57
C ARG A 551 -37.76 -37.10 -6.34
N ARG A 552 -37.75 -36.93 -7.67
CA ARG A 552 -38.88 -37.34 -8.53
C ARG A 552 -38.98 -38.86 -8.68
N GLY A 553 -37.85 -39.58 -8.67
CA GLY A 553 -37.82 -41.04 -8.73
C GLY A 553 -38.21 -41.75 -7.43
N ALA A 554 -38.01 -41.12 -6.28
CA ALA A 554 -38.38 -41.65 -4.96
C ALA A 554 -39.84 -41.35 -4.53
N GLY A 555 -40.61 -40.68 -5.40
CA GLY A 555 -42.00 -40.30 -5.17
C GLY A 555 -43.02 -41.22 -5.86
N VAL A 556 -42.75 -42.53 -5.95
CA VAL A 556 -43.71 -43.59 -6.31
C VAL A 556 -44.00 -44.44 -5.10
#